data_AF-F0SFK6-F1
#
_entry.id   AF-F0SFK6-F1
#
_cell.length_a   1.000
_cell.length_b   1.000
_cell.length_c   1.000
_cell.angle_alpha   90.00
_cell.angle_beta   90.00
_cell.angle_gamma   90.00
#
_symmetry.space_group_name_H-M   'P 1'
#
loop_
_entity.id
_entity.type
_entity.pdbx_description
1 polymer ?
#
loop_
_entity_poly.entity_id
_entity_poly.type
_entity_poly.pdbx_seq_one_letter_code
_entity_poly.pdbx_strand_id
1 'polypeptide(L)'
;MVDSIESMTLREKLSEADRLMREMIDHLDNGFVPKARSLSRMLQEHGNEVDSLSDMTVRQQAAELIDANRFSERLYEKIGTLLVAIDRDVTEIQENA
;
A
#
# COMPACT_ATOMS: atom_id res chain seq x y z
N MET A 1 -10.79 -8.42 17.25
CA MET A 1 -9.85 -9.56 17.20
C MET A 1 -9.30 -9.61 15.81
N VAL A 2 -7.98 -9.53 15.63
CA VAL A 2 -7.37 -9.88 14.35
C VAL A 2 -7.29 -11.41 14.41
N ASP A 3 -8.21 -12.08 13.72
CA ASP A 3 -8.11 -13.52 13.58
C ASP A 3 -6.77 -13.83 12.92
N SER A 4 -6.01 -14.75 13.51
CA SER A 4 -4.75 -15.19 12.94
C SER A 4 -5.02 -15.68 11.52
N ILE A 5 -4.16 -15.36 10.55
CA ILE A 5 -4.31 -15.87 9.17
C ILE A 5 -4.46 -17.40 9.16
N GLU A 6 -3.85 -18.06 10.14
CA GLU A 6 -3.96 -19.52 10.36
C GLU A 6 -5.35 -20.00 10.77
N SER A 7 -6.19 -19.15 11.38
CA SER A 7 -7.58 -19.48 11.74
C SER A 7 -8.58 -19.22 10.61
N MET A 8 -8.16 -18.58 9.52
CA MET A 8 -9.03 -18.29 8.38
C MET A 8 -9.14 -19.51 7.46
N THR A 9 -10.35 -19.78 6.97
CA THR A 9 -10.59 -20.70 5.87
C THR A 9 -9.98 -20.16 4.57
N LEU A 10 -9.72 -21.04 3.60
CA LEU A 10 -9.25 -20.63 2.26
C LEU A 10 -10.16 -19.58 1.61
N ARG A 11 -11.48 -19.70 1.76
CA ARG A 11 -12.45 -18.71 1.25
C ARG A 11 -12.26 -17.33 1.90
N GLU A 12 -12.07 -17.29 3.20
CA GLU A 12 -11.83 -16.05 3.94
C GLU A 12 -10.50 -15.43 3.52
N LYS A 13 -9.44 -16.23 3.38
CA LYS A 13 -8.13 -15.74 2.91
C LYS A 13 -8.23 -15.11 1.52
N LEU A 14 -8.92 -15.77 0.58
CA LEU A 14 -9.16 -15.25 -0.77
C LEU A 14 -9.99 -13.95 -0.76
N SER A 15 -11.04 -13.90 0.07
CA SER A 15 -11.90 -12.71 0.18
C SER A 15 -11.13 -11.52 0.77
N GLU A 16 -10.32 -11.76 1.80
CA GLU A 16 -9.50 -10.72 2.42
C GLU A 16 -8.37 -10.26 1.49
N ALA A 17 -7.78 -11.17 0.71
CA ALA A 17 -6.78 -10.81 -0.30
C ALA A 17 -7.38 -9.90 -1.37
N ASP A 18 -8.58 -10.22 -1.91
CA ASP A 18 -9.29 -9.36 -2.86
C ASP A 18 -9.61 -7.99 -2.25
N ARG A 19 -10.08 -7.96 -1.00
CA ARG A 19 -10.36 -6.72 -0.27
C ARG A 19 -9.12 -5.84 -0.16
N LEU A 20 -7.99 -6.41 0.28
CA LEU A 20 -6.73 -5.66 0.44
C LEU A 20 -6.13 -5.24 -0.91
N MET A 21 -6.28 -6.04 -1.97
CA MET A 21 -5.84 -5.64 -3.31
C MET A 21 -6.64 -4.43 -3.83
N ARG A 22 -7.95 -4.40 -3.62
CA ARG A 22 -8.78 -3.22 -3.95
C ARG A 22 -8.38 -1.99 -3.14
N GLU A 23 -8.13 -2.18 -1.84
CA GLU A 23 -7.67 -1.11 -0.95
C GLU A 23 -6.29 -0.57 -1.39
N MET A 24 -5.39 -1.44 -1.83
CA MET A 24 -4.09 -1.05 -2.37
C MET A 24 -4.24 -0.24 -3.66
N ILE A 25 -5.07 -0.69 -4.61
CA ILE A 25 -5.33 0.03 -5.86
C ILE A 25 -5.88 1.42 -5.56
N ASP A 26 -6.92 1.50 -4.71
CA ASP A 26 -7.53 2.78 -4.33
C ASP A 26 -6.52 3.73 -3.67
N HIS A 27 -5.70 3.21 -2.74
CA HIS A 27 -4.67 4.02 -2.09
C HIS A 27 -3.59 4.49 -3.06
N LEU A 28 -3.17 3.67 -4.02
CA LEU A 28 -2.19 4.08 -5.02
C LEU A 28 -2.76 5.18 -5.92
N ASP A 29 -3.99 5.00 -6.43
CA ASP A 29 -4.63 5.92 -7.37
C ASP A 29 -5.03 7.24 -6.73
N ASN A 30 -5.59 7.20 -5.53
CA ASN A 30 -6.20 8.35 -4.86
C ASN A 30 -5.34 8.94 -3.74
N GLY A 31 -4.37 8.18 -3.21
CA GLY A 31 -3.51 8.61 -2.11
C GLY A 31 -2.08 8.88 -2.57
N PHE A 32 -1.35 7.84 -2.94
CA PHE A 32 0.10 7.90 -3.15
C PHE A 32 0.50 8.63 -4.43
N VAL A 33 -0.02 8.22 -5.60
CA VAL A 33 0.35 8.79 -6.90
C VAL A 33 0.02 10.29 -6.98
N PRO A 34 -1.15 10.78 -6.52
CA PRO A 34 -1.44 12.21 -6.50
C PRO A 34 -0.46 13.01 -5.65
N LYS A 35 -0.10 12.52 -4.44
CA LYS A 35 0.88 13.17 -3.56
C LYS A 35 2.26 13.22 -4.19
N ALA A 36 2.71 12.13 -4.80
CA ALA A 36 4.00 12.07 -5.51
C ALA A 36 4.06 13.08 -6.66
N ARG A 37 3.00 13.14 -7.48
CA ARG A 37 2.89 14.12 -8.58
C ARG A 37 2.84 15.55 -8.07
N SER A 38 2.15 15.81 -6.96
CA SER A 38 2.07 17.14 -6.33
C SER A 38 3.45 17.63 -5.90
N LEU A 39 4.20 16.81 -5.15
CA LEU A 39 5.56 17.15 -4.73
C LEU A 39 6.49 17.35 -5.94
N SER A 40 6.40 16.47 -6.94
CA SER A 40 7.21 16.61 -8.17
C SER A 40 6.93 17.91 -8.90
N ARG A 41 5.66 18.30 -9.06
CA ARG A 41 5.28 19.57 -9.70
C ARG A 41 5.79 20.77 -8.91
N MET A 42 5.61 20.75 -7.59
CA MET A 42 6.09 21.80 -6.69
C MET A 42 7.60 22.04 -6.85
N LEU A 43 8.39 20.96 -6.86
CA LEU A 43 9.84 21.02 -7.02
C LEU A 43 10.26 21.49 -8.43
N GLN A 44 9.51 21.13 -9.47
CA GLN A 44 9.77 21.56 -10.85
C GLN A 44 9.44 23.05 -11.07
N GLU A 45 8.31 23.52 -10.53
CA GLU A 45 7.85 24.90 -10.70
C GLU A 45 8.69 25.90 -9.91
N HIS A 46 9.16 25.52 -8.72
CA HIS A 46 9.89 26.41 -7.81
C HIS A 46 11.42 26.21 -7.84
N GLY A 47 11.93 25.24 -8.62
CA GLY A 47 13.36 24.99 -8.75
C GLY A 47 14.17 26.17 -9.34
N ASN A 48 13.51 27.11 -10.01
CA ASN A 48 14.12 28.33 -10.56
C ASN A 48 13.86 29.60 -9.73
N GLU A 49 12.90 29.58 -8.79
CA GLU A 49 12.53 30.70 -7.92
C GLU A 49 12.61 30.25 -6.46
N VAL A 50 13.85 30.09 -5.97
CA VAL A 50 14.17 29.53 -4.64
C VAL A 50 13.58 30.37 -3.48
N ASP A 51 13.23 31.64 -3.72
CA ASP A 51 12.74 32.55 -2.68
C ASP A 51 11.23 32.40 -2.34
N SER A 52 10.45 31.66 -3.15
CA SER A 52 8.99 31.57 -2.95
C SER A 52 8.51 30.29 -2.27
N LEU A 53 9.35 29.25 -2.19
CA LEU A 53 8.99 27.97 -1.58
C LEU A 53 9.66 27.78 -0.22
N SER A 54 8.87 27.78 0.85
CA SER A 54 9.40 27.47 2.18
C SER A 54 9.87 26.02 2.28
N ASP A 55 11.07 25.81 2.83
CA ASP A 55 11.58 24.49 3.26
C ASP A 55 10.55 23.70 4.08
N MET A 56 9.73 24.39 4.87
CA MET A 56 8.68 23.77 5.68
C MET A 56 7.60 23.12 4.81
N THR A 57 7.21 23.75 3.71
CA THR A 57 6.22 23.23 2.76
C THR A 57 6.72 21.96 2.08
N VAL A 58 7.99 21.96 1.64
CA VAL A 58 8.62 20.79 1.02
C VAL A 58 8.68 19.63 2.00
N ARG A 59 9.14 19.89 3.24
CA ARG A 59 9.23 18.86 4.29
C ARG A 59 7.87 18.27 4.64
N GLN A 60 6.83 19.11 4.71
CA GLN A 60 5.47 18.65 5.00
C GLN A 60 4.93 17.73 3.89
N GLN A 61 5.05 18.14 2.62
CA GLN A 61 4.62 17.32 1.48
C GLN A 61 5.42 16.02 1.37
N ALA A 62 6.72 16.06 1.65
CA ALA A 62 7.56 14.86 1.70
C ALA A 62 7.14 13.92 2.84
N ALA A 63 6.83 14.44 4.02
CA ALA A 63 6.35 13.64 5.15
C ALA A 63 5.04 12.92 4.81
N GLU A 64 4.08 13.62 4.19
CA GLU A 64 2.83 13.02 3.75
C GLU A 64 3.02 11.92 2.69
N LEU A 65 3.99 12.09 1.80
CA LEU A 65 4.33 11.07 0.80
C LEU A 65 4.98 9.84 1.44
N ILE A 66 5.86 10.04 2.42
CA ILE A 66 6.48 8.95 3.19
C ILE A 66 5.41 8.15 3.95
N ASP A 67 4.44 8.82 4.57
CA ASP A 67 3.37 8.14 5.29
C ASP A 67 2.44 7.36 4.34
N ALA A 68 2.17 7.91 3.15
CA ALA A 68 1.45 7.19 2.10
C ALA A 68 2.26 5.97 1.59
N ASN A 69 3.58 6.07 1.46
CA ASN A 69 4.43 4.93 1.10
C ASN A 69 4.36 3.83 2.17
N ARG A 70 4.53 4.20 3.44
CA ARG A 70 4.44 3.26 4.58
C ARG A 70 3.10 2.55 4.65
N PHE A 71 2.01 3.21 4.29
CA PHE A 71 0.70 2.55 4.21
C PHE A 71 0.67 1.49 3.10
N SER A 72 1.23 1.82 1.92
CA SER A 72 1.37 0.88 0.81
C SER A 72 2.21 -0.33 1.20
N GLU A 73 3.34 -0.13 1.87
CA GLU A 73 4.22 -1.21 2.37
C GLU A 73 3.46 -2.16 3.31
N ARG A 74 2.67 -1.62 4.25
CA ARG A 74 1.84 -2.44 5.14
C ARG A 74 0.78 -3.26 4.40
N LEU A 75 0.15 -2.69 3.37
CA LEU A 75 -0.81 -3.45 2.55
C LEU A 75 -0.10 -4.55 1.76
N TYR A 76 1.05 -4.23 1.18
CA TYR A 76 1.87 -5.19 0.43
C TYR A 76 2.28 -6.39 1.30
N GLU A 77 2.78 -6.14 2.51
CA GLU A 77 3.15 -7.20 3.45
C GLU A 77 1.97 -8.10 3.82
N LYS A 78 0.81 -7.51 4.10
CA LYS A 78 -0.41 -8.27 4.44
C LYS A 78 -0.91 -9.12 3.27
N ILE A 79 -0.95 -8.54 2.08
CA ILE A 79 -1.33 -9.25 0.84
C ILE A 79 -0.36 -10.41 0.61
N GLY A 80 0.94 -10.17 0.69
CA GLY A 80 1.97 -11.21 0.53
C GLY A 80 1.78 -12.36 1.52
N THR A 81 1.49 -12.05 2.78
CA THR A 81 1.25 -13.08 3.81
C THR A 81 0.01 -13.91 3.50
N LEU A 82 -1.08 -13.29 3.04
CA LEU A 82 -2.29 -14.01 2.62
C LEU A 82 -2.03 -14.90 1.41
N LEU A 83 -1.30 -14.41 0.40
CA LEU A 83 -1.00 -15.17 -0.81
C LEU A 83 -0.17 -16.42 -0.50
N VAL A 84 0.83 -16.32 0.38
CA VAL A 84 1.60 -17.48 0.86
C VAL A 84 0.71 -18.49 1.58
N ALA A 85 -0.19 -18.01 2.45
CA ALA A 85 -1.12 -18.90 3.16
C ALA A 85 -2.13 -19.58 2.22
N ILE A 86 -2.61 -18.88 1.19
CA ILE A 86 -3.50 -19.42 0.15
C ILE A 86 -2.76 -20.51 -0.64
N ASP A 87 -1.53 -20.26 -1.07
CA ASP A 87 -0.71 -21.21 -1.82
C ASP A 87 -0.49 -22.52 -1.03
N ARG A 88 -0.20 -22.40 0.27
CA ARG A 88 -0.09 -23.54 1.18
C ARG A 88 -1.40 -24.33 1.27
N ASP A 89 -2.53 -23.66 1.55
CA ASP A 89 -3.84 -24.32 1.67
C ASP A 89 -4.24 -25.05 0.36
N VAL A 90 -3.98 -24.44 -0.80
CA VAL A 90 -4.28 -25.04 -2.12
C VAL A 90 -3.40 -26.27 -2.36
N THR A 91 -2.11 -26.20 -2.02
CA THR A 91 -1.17 -27.32 -2.14
C THR A 91 -1.61 -28.50 -1.26
N GLU A 92 -2.00 -28.25 -0.01
CA GLU A 92 -2.50 -29.28 0.90
C GLU A 92 -3.78 -29.96 0.35
N ILE A 93 -4.68 -29.21 -0.28
CA ILE A 93 -5.88 -29.79 -0.91
C ILE A 93 -5.49 -30.67 -2.10
N GLN A 94 -4.52 -30.27 -2.91
CA GLN A 94 -4.06 -31.03 -4.07
C GLN A 94 -3.35 -32.33 -3.68
N GLU A 95 -2.55 -32.31 -2.61
CA GLU A 95 -1.83 -33.50 -2.13
C GLU A 95 -2.77 -34.53 -1.46
N ASN A 96 -3.92 -34.09 -0.96
CA ASN A 96 -4.92 -34.94 -0.28
C ASN A 96 -6.11 -35.33 -1.19
N ALA A 97 -6.10 -34.95 -2.47
CA ALA A 97 -7.14 -35.25 -3.46
C ALA A 97 -6.75 -36.46 -4.34
#